data_AF-K1SIQ4-F1
#
_entry.id   AF-K1SIQ4-F1
#
_cell.length_a   1.000
_cell.length_b   1.000
_cell.length_c   1.000
_cell.angle_alpha   90.00
_cell.angle_beta   90.00
_cell.angle_gamma   90.00
#
_symmetry.space_group_name_H-M   'P 1'
#
loop_
_entity.id
_entity.type
_entity.pdbx_description
1 polymer ?
#
loop_
_entity_poly.entity_id
_entity_poly.type
_entity_poly.pdbx_seq_one_letter_code
_entity_poly.pdbx_strand_id
1 'polypeptide(L)'
;SKGLLSHAGDITHNEAGKPLFRGYHISVSHTKGYAALILSKNQEVAVDIEYFSDRVERIASKFLRKDEKAEDLDAKLVHWCAKETVFKLFSEENLMFEDMRVKPFDTMADWSCDVENLKSGKMAHVDFELTMEFVLTYAAL
;
A
#
# COMPACT_ATOMS: atom_id res chain seq x y z
N SER A 1 -16.18 4.08 -27.52
CA SER A 1 -15.91 3.84 -26.09
C SER A 1 -16.68 4.77 -25.12
N LYS A 2 -17.87 5.30 -25.48
CA LYS A 2 -18.64 6.25 -24.63
C LYS A 2 -19.43 5.60 -23.47
N GLY A 3 -19.17 4.33 -23.13
CA GLY A 3 -19.93 3.58 -22.13
C GLY A 3 -19.35 3.59 -20.71
N LEU A 4 -18.09 3.97 -20.52
CA LEU A 4 -17.42 3.85 -19.22
C LEU A 4 -17.63 5.06 -18.29
N LEU A 5 -18.19 6.16 -18.79
CA LEU A 5 -18.33 7.43 -18.05
C LEU A 5 -19.73 7.62 -17.41
N SER A 6 -20.67 6.70 -17.62
CA SER A 6 -22.04 6.86 -17.09
C SER A 6 -22.17 6.62 -15.58
N HIS A 7 -21.11 6.11 -14.92
CA HIS A 7 -21.10 5.78 -13.49
C HIS A 7 -20.04 6.56 -12.70
N ALA A 8 -19.38 7.56 -13.31
CA ALA A 8 -18.36 8.36 -12.62
C ALA A 8 -18.92 9.11 -11.39
N GLY A 9 -20.23 9.34 -11.33
CA GLY A 9 -20.91 9.94 -10.18
C GLY A 9 -21.04 9.02 -8.95
N ASP A 10 -20.69 7.74 -9.05
CA ASP A 10 -20.74 6.79 -7.94
C ASP A 10 -19.44 6.75 -7.11
N ILE A 11 -18.35 7.36 -7.61
CA ILE A 11 -17.08 7.48 -6.89
C ILE A 11 -16.98 8.90 -6.32
N THR A 12 -17.05 9.02 -5.01
CA THR A 12 -16.80 10.27 -4.27
C THR A 12 -15.43 10.19 -3.60
N HIS A 13 -15.02 11.26 -2.90
CA HIS A 13 -13.79 11.25 -2.10
C HIS A 13 -14.07 11.79 -0.69
N ASN A 14 -13.34 11.30 0.32
CA ASN A 14 -13.33 11.93 1.65
C ASN A 14 -12.47 13.22 1.64
N GLU A 15 -12.37 13.90 2.80
CA GLU A 15 -11.60 15.14 2.93
C GLU A 15 -10.11 14.97 2.60
N ALA A 16 -9.55 13.77 2.81
CA ALA A 16 -8.18 13.41 2.48
C ALA A 16 -7.99 12.99 1.00
N GLY A 17 -9.04 13.07 0.18
CA GLY A 17 -8.97 12.67 -1.24
C GLY A 17 -8.97 11.16 -1.48
N LYS A 18 -9.32 10.35 -0.47
CA LYS A 18 -9.47 8.90 -0.61
C LYS A 18 -10.81 8.56 -1.26
N PRO A 19 -10.85 7.67 -2.28
CA PRO A 19 -12.09 7.35 -2.96
C PRO A 19 -13.07 6.62 -2.04
N LEU A 20 -14.36 6.86 -2.26
CA LEU A 20 -15.50 6.18 -1.65
C LEU A 20 -16.42 5.72 -2.78
N PHE A 21 -16.98 4.52 -2.67
CA PHE A 21 -17.88 3.99 -3.69
C PHE A 21 -19.17 3.50 -3.05
N ARG A 22 -20.28 4.22 -3.22
CA ARG A 22 -21.61 3.81 -2.71
C ARG A 22 -21.62 3.39 -1.22
N GLY A 23 -20.89 4.12 -0.37
CA GLY A 23 -20.76 3.83 1.06
C GLY A 23 -19.74 2.72 1.41
N TYR A 24 -18.96 2.25 0.43
CA TYR A 24 -17.80 1.39 0.66
C TYR A 24 -16.54 2.23 0.80
N HIS A 25 -15.66 1.80 1.71
CA HIS A 25 -14.25 2.13 1.71
C HIS A 25 -13.60 1.38 0.55
N ILE A 26 -12.84 2.08 -0.28
CA ILE A 26 -12.24 1.53 -1.49
C ILE A 26 -10.79 2.00 -1.57
N SER A 27 -9.91 1.13 -2.04
CA SER A 27 -8.57 1.50 -2.46
C SER A 27 -8.26 0.84 -3.79
N VAL A 28 -7.59 1.59 -4.66
CA VAL A 28 -7.23 1.17 -6.00
C VAL A 28 -5.74 1.42 -6.17
N SER A 29 -5.04 0.47 -6.77
CA SER A 29 -3.68 0.66 -7.27
C SER A 29 -3.52 0.00 -8.62
N HIS A 30 -2.54 0.44 -9.40
CA HIS A 30 -2.25 -0.16 -10.69
C HIS A 30 -0.78 0.00 -11.01
N THR A 31 -0.28 -0.94 -11.79
CA THR A 31 1.09 -0.95 -12.28
C THR A 31 1.14 -1.53 -13.68
N LYS A 32 2.31 -1.77 -14.24
CA LYS A 32 2.45 -2.30 -15.59
C LYS A 32 1.77 -3.67 -15.71
N GLY A 33 0.64 -3.73 -16.41
CA GLY A 33 -0.08 -4.98 -16.71
C GLY A 33 -1.09 -5.42 -15.65
N TYR A 34 -1.16 -4.73 -14.50
CA TYR A 34 -2.03 -5.12 -13.39
C TYR A 34 -2.79 -3.93 -12.82
N ALA A 35 -3.98 -4.20 -12.28
CA ALA A 35 -4.73 -3.30 -11.44
C ALA A 35 -5.29 -4.10 -10.26
N ALA A 36 -5.27 -3.48 -9.08
CA ALA A 36 -5.77 -4.04 -7.83
C ALA A 36 -6.86 -3.13 -7.26
N LEU A 37 -7.91 -3.75 -6.73
CA LEU A 37 -9.06 -3.09 -6.10
C LEU A 37 -9.40 -3.85 -4.83
N ILE A 38 -9.48 -3.14 -3.70
CA ILE A 38 -10.03 -3.66 -2.44
C ILE A 38 -11.20 -2.78 -2.03
N LEU A 39 -12.26 -3.40 -1.48
CA LEU A 39 -13.42 -2.71 -0.98
C LEU A 39 -13.98 -3.36 0.29
N SER A 40 -14.48 -2.54 1.22
CA SER A 40 -15.15 -2.99 2.43
C SER A 40 -16.28 -2.03 2.81
N LYS A 41 -17.34 -2.57 3.43
CA LYS A 41 -18.42 -1.74 3.99
C LYS A 41 -18.12 -1.19 5.38
N ASN A 42 -17.26 -1.88 6.12
CA ASN A 42 -17.17 -1.71 7.57
C ASN A 42 -15.74 -1.40 8.04
N GLN A 43 -14.75 -1.52 7.15
CA GLN A 43 -13.34 -1.39 7.48
C GLN A 43 -12.70 -0.41 6.53
N GLU A 44 -11.78 0.40 7.06
CA GLU A 44 -10.89 1.20 6.23
C GLU A 44 -9.92 0.24 5.53
N VAL A 45 -9.81 0.32 4.20
CA VAL A 45 -8.99 -0.61 3.41
C VAL A 45 -7.98 0.13 2.55
N ALA A 46 -6.84 -0.52 2.31
CA ALA A 46 -5.80 -0.02 1.41
C ALA A 46 -5.20 -1.17 0.61
N VAL A 47 -4.85 -0.89 -0.64
CA VAL A 47 -4.09 -1.81 -1.50
C VAL A 47 -3.03 -1.03 -2.26
N ASP A 48 -1.89 -1.67 -2.47
CA ASP A 48 -0.90 -1.23 -3.42
C ASP A 48 -0.37 -2.39 -4.26
N ILE A 49 -0.04 -2.13 -5.52
CA ILE A 49 0.53 -3.13 -6.42
C ILE A 49 1.63 -2.48 -7.25
N GLU A 50 2.79 -3.12 -7.29
CA GLU A 50 3.97 -2.66 -7.99
C GLU A 50 4.54 -3.76 -8.86
N TYR A 51 4.99 -3.40 -10.07
CA TYR A 51 5.60 -4.37 -10.96
C TYR A 51 7.01 -4.71 -10.45
N PHE A 52 7.40 -5.99 -10.53
CA PHE A 52 8.68 -6.43 -10.00
C PHE A 52 9.84 -5.78 -10.77
N SER A 53 10.65 -4.94 -10.10
CA SER A 53 11.71 -4.17 -10.74
C SER A 53 12.79 -3.64 -9.80
N ASP A 54 14.03 -3.76 -10.24
CA ASP A 54 15.23 -3.16 -9.63
C ASP A 54 15.19 -1.62 -9.51
N ARG A 55 14.25 -0.94 -10.17
CA ARG A 55 14.13 0.52 -10.10
C ARG A 55 13.85 1.03 -8.69
N VAL A 56 13.24 0.21 -7.84
CA VAL A 56 13.02 0.53 -6.42
C VAL A 56 14.33 0.87 -5.71
N GLU A 57 15.46 0.28 -6.12
CA GLU A 57 16.76 0.55 -5.51
C GLU A 57 17.20 2.01 -5.65
N ARG A 58 16.77 2.68 -6.73
CA ARG A 58 17.09 4.09 -6.98
C ARG A 58 16.38 5.05 -6.03
N ILE A 59 15.29 4.59 -5.41
CA ILE A 59 14.49 5.36 -4.47
C ILE A 59 14.54 4.78 -3.05
N ALA A 60 15.28 3.69 -2.82
CA ALA A 60 15.43 3.04 -1.52
C ALA A 60 15.77 4.01 -0.39
N SER A 61 16.71 4.93 -0.64
CA SER A 61 17.11 5.95 0.35
C SER A 61 16.04 7.00 0.67
N LYS A 62 14.96 7.07 -0.11
CA LYS A 62 13.83 7.98 0.14
C LYS A 62 12.78 7.39 1.06
N PHE A 63 12.65 6.05 1.08
CA PHE A 63 11.60 5.38 1.83
C PHE A 63 12.12 4.49 2.95
N LEU A 64 13.33 3.94 2.86
CA LEU A 64 13.92 3.12 3.92
C LEU A 64 14.48 4.00 5.03
N ARG A 65 14.11 3.65 6.25
CA ARG A 65 14.66 4.21 7.48
C ARG A 65 15.97 3.53 7.82
N LYS A 66 16.80 4.21 8.60
CA LYS A 66 18.08 3.67 9.09
C LYS A 66 17.92 2.47 10.03
N ASP A 67 16.76 2.33 10.67
CA ASP A 67 16.44 1.24 11.59
C ASP A 67 15.69 0.07 10.93
N GLU A 68 15.46 0.12 9.62
CA GLU A 68 14.88 -0.96 8.83
C GLU A 68 15.96 -1.79 8.14
N LYS A 69 15.65 -3.07 7.87
CA LYS A 69 16.54 -3.98 7.14
C LYS A 69 15.82 -4.50 5.91
N ALA A 70 16.28 -4.05 4.74
CA ALA A 70 15.83 -4.52 3.42
C ALA A 70 17.06 -4.72 2.52
N GLU A 71 17.68 -5.90 2.64
CA GLU A 71 19.00 -6.16 2.03
C GLU A 71 18.88 -6.49 0.54
N ASP A 72 17.96 -7.38 0.17
CA ASP A 72 17.72 -7.81 -1.21
C ASP A 72 16.64 -6.97 -1.93
N LEU A 73 16.37 -7.31 -3.19
CA LEU A 73 15.38 -6.59 -4.00
C LEU A 73 13.95 -6.82 -3.51
N ASP A 74 13.64 -8.06 -3.13
CA ASP A 74 12.31 -8.51 -2.71
C ASP A 74 11.87 -7.76 -1.45
N ALA A 75 12.74 -7.72 -0.44
CA ALA A 75 12.50 -6.98 0.79
C ALA A 75 12.31 -5.48 0.52
N LYS A 76 13.09 -4.89 -0.39
CA LYS A 76 12.93 -3.47 -0.76
C LYS A 76 11.60 -3.20 -1.45
N LEU A 77 11.16 -4.09 -2.35
CA LEU A 77 9.87 -3.99 -3.02
C LEU A 77 8.71 -4.10 -2.02
N VAL A 78 8.77 -5.07 -1.11
CA VAL A 78 7.73 -5.23 -0.07
C VAL A 78 7.73 -4.02 0.88
N HIS A 79 8.88 -3.50 1.30
CA HIS A 79 8.93 -2.28 2.13
C HIS A 79 8.30 -1.08 1.41
N TRP A 80 8.61 -0.88 0.13
CA TRP A 80 8.04 0.20 -0.66
C TRP A 80 6.51 0.06 -0.75
N CYS A 81 6.03 -1.09 -1.22
CA CYS A 81 4.62 -1.34 -1.44
C CYS A 81 3.82 -1.30 -0.13
N ALA A 82 4.36 -1.85 0.96
CA ALA A 82 3.72 -1.83 2.27
C ALA A 82 3.60 -0.41 2.84
N LYS A 83 4.62 0.45 2.67
CA LYS A 83 4.55 1.85 3.09
C LYS A 83 3.54 2.65 2.25
N GLU A 84 3.45 2.41 0.95
CA GLU A 84 2.40 3.00 0.11
C GLU A 84 0.99 2.56 0.57
N THR A 85 0.81 1.28 0.91
CA THR A 85 -0.43 0.77 1.49
C THR A 85 -0.78 1.47 2.81
N VAL A 86 0.19 1.62 3.72
CA VAL A 86 -0.02 2.31 5.01
C VAL A 86 -0.28 3.80 4.83
N PHE A 87 0.40 4.47 3.90
CA PHE A 87 0.12 5.85 3.53
C PHE A 87 -1.34 6.03 3.09
N LYS A 88 -1.86 5.13 2.25
CA LYS A 88 -3.27 5.14 1.81
C LYS A 88 -4.24 4.78 2.95
N LEU A 89 -3.85 3.87 3.84
CA LEU A 89 -4.67 3.43 4.97
C LEU A 89 -4.89 4.57 5.97
N PHE A 90 -3.85 5.35 6.26
CA PHE A 90 -3.86 6.49 7.16
C PHE A 90 -3.81 7.83 6.41
N SER A 91 -4.50 7.95 5.28
CA SER A 91 -4.42 9.12 4.38
C SER A 91 -4.68 10.47 5.07
N GLU A 92 -5.55 10.52 6.08
CA GLU A 92 -5.86 11.72 6.86
C GLU A 92 -4.67 12.21 7.71
N GLU A 93 -3.73 11.32 8.02
CA GLU A 93 -2.59 11.62 8.89
C GLU A 93 -1.41 12.25 8.14
N ASN A 94 -1.43 12.29 6.79
CA ASN A 94 -0.39 12.88 5.95
C ASN A 94 1.03 12.38 6.33
N LEU A 95 1.21 11.06 6.33
CA LEU A 95 2.47 10.42 6.70
C LEU A 95 3.57 10.68 5.67
N MET A 96 4.79 10.90 6.14
CA MET A 96 6.01 10.75 5.34
C MET A 96 6.57 9.34 5.50
N PHE A 97 7.46 8.88 4.61
CA PHE A 97 8.06 7.55 4.73
C PHE A 97 8.86 7.34 6.03
N GLU A 98 9.43 8.41 6.57
CA GLU A 98 10.10 8.39 7.87
C GLU A 98 9.12 8.28 9.05
N ASP A 99 7.83 8.58 8.86
CA ASP A 99 6.80 8.38 9.88
C ASP A 99 6.29 6.93 9.92
N MET A 100 6.83 6.05 9.06
CA MET A 100 6.41 4.65 8.95
C MET A 100 7.60 3.72 9.11
N ARG A 101 7.45 2.69 9.95
CA ARG A 101 8.48 1.66 10.17
C ARG A 101 7.93 0.26 9.94
N VAL A 102 8.46 -0.42 8.93
CA VAL A 102 8.24 -1.83 8.66
C VAL A 102 9.02 -2.65 9.69
N LYS A 103 8.34 -3.57 10.37
CA LYS A 103 8.95 -4.52 11.31
C LYS A 103 9.66 -5.63 10.54
N PRO A 104 10.63 -6.33 11.16
CA PRO A 104 11.31 -7.45 10.52
C PRO A 104 10.32 -8.52 10.04
N PHE A 105 10.55 -9.04 8.83
CA PHE A 105 9.84 -10.15 8.20
C PHE A 105 10.82 -10.87 7.25
N ASP A 106 10.44 -12.06 6.79
CA ASP A 106 11.15 -12.87 5.81
C ASP A 106 10.27 -13.06 4.56
N THR A 107 10.72 -12.57 3.41
CA THR A 107 9.97 -12.66 2.13
C THR A 107 9.71 -14.09 1.66
N MET A 108 10.44 -15.08 2.18
CA MET A 108 10.33 -16.49 1.80
C MET A 108 9.49 -17.31 2.78
N ALA A 109 9.28 -16.81 4.01
CA ALA A 109 8.59 -17.54 5.07
C ALA A 109 7.29 -16.85 5.52
N ASP A 110 7.18 -15.54 5.34
CA ASP A 110 6.03 -14.75 5.74
C ASP A 110 5.17 -14.35 4.53
N TRP A 111 3.91 -14.05 4.80
CA TRP A 111 2.92 -13.51 3.85
C TRP A 111 2.38 -12.15 4.30
N SER A 112 2.97 -11.59 5.35
CA SER A 112 2.57 -10.32 5.93
C SER A 112 3.74 -9.66 6.65
N CYS A 113 3.66 -8.35 6.83
CA CYS A 113 4.56 -7.58 7.67
C CYS A 113 3.76 -6.55 8.48
N ASP A 114 4.26 -6.21 9.66
CA ASP A 114 3.68 -5.14 10.46
C ASP A 114 4.35 -3.81 10.13
N VAL A 115 3.55 -2.76 9.92
CA VAL A 115 4.03 -1.41 9.67
C VAL A 115 3.52 -0.47 10.74
N GLU A 116 4.45 0.12 11.47
CA GLU A 116 4.17 1.06 12.55
C GLU A 116 4.01 2.47 11.99
N ASN A 117 2.87 3.08 12.22
CA ASN A 117 2.68 4.51 12.08
C ASN A 117 3.24 5.20 13.33
N LEU A 118 4.43 5.76 13.21
CA LEU A 118 5.16 6.41 14.30
C LEU A 118 4.52 7.72 14.75
N LYS A 119 3.70 8.36 13.90
CA LYS A 119 3.01 9.60 14.22
C LYS A 119 1.87 9.38 15.21
N SER A 120 1.10 8.30 15.04
CA SER A 120 -0.02 7.97 15.91
C SER A 120 0.26 6.84 16.89
N GLY A 121 1.36 6.10 16.75
CA GLY A 121 1.67 4.88 17.49
C GLY A 121 0.79 3.67 17.13
N LYS A 122 0.09 3.71 15.98
CA LYS A 122 -0.75 2.60 15.51
C LYS A 122 0.10 1.58 14.76
N MET A 123 -0.34 0.32 14.75
CA MET A 123 0.22 -0.74 13.92
C MET A 123 -0.77 -1.12 12.83
N ALA A 124 -0.30 -1.26 11.59
CA ALA A 124 -1.04 -1.87 10.50
C ALA A 124 -0.44 -3.23 10.18
N HIS A 125 -1.27 -4.27 10.16
CA HIS A 125 -0.91 -5.56 9.60
C HIS A 125 -1.11 -5.52 8.09
N VAL A 126 -0.04 -5.75 7.33
CA VAL A 126 -0.05 -5.64 5.87
C VAL A 126 0.27 -6.99 5.28
N ASP A 127 -0.73 -7.63 4.68
CA ASP A 127 -0.54 -8.86 3.88
C ASP A 127 0.17 -8.50 2.58
N PHE A 128 1.01 -9.40 2.09
CA PHE A 128 1.71 -9.25 0.81
C PHE A 128 1.72 -10.54 -0.02
N GLU A 129 1.69 -10.37 -1.34
CA GLU A 129 1.97 -11.41 -2.33
C GLU A 129 3.15 -10.95 -3.18
N LEU A 130 4.19 -11.77 -3.24
CA LEU A 130 5.41 -11.51 -3.98
C LEU A 130 5.57 -12.55 -5.08
N THR A 131 5.67 -12.08 -6.32
CA THR A 131 5.90 -12.92 -7.50
C THR A 131 7.01 -12.34 -8.36
N MET A 132 7.42 -13.08 -9.40
CA MET A 132 8.36 -12.57 -10.41
C MET A 132 7.77 -11.46 -11.29
N GLU A 133 6.46 -11.17 -11.18
CA GLU A 133 5.76 -10.20 -12.02
C GLU A 133 5.36 -8.94 -11.24
N PHE A 134 4.93 -9.09 -9.98
CA PHE A 134 4.46 -8.01 -9.14
C PHE A 134 4.67 -8.27 -7.65
N VAL A 135 4.57 -7.19 -6.87
CA VAL A 135 4.34 -7.19 -5.43
C VAL A 135 2.98 -6.55 -5.19
N LEU A 136 2.11 -7.24 -4.46
CA LEU A 136 0.80 -6.75 -4.04
C LEU A 136 0.80 -6.67 -2.52
N THR A 137 0.36 -5.55 -1.95
CA THR A 137 0.16 -5.41 -0.50
C THR A 137 -1.24 -4.90 -0.20
N TYR A 138 -1.83 -5.34 0.90
CA TYR A 138 -3.14 -4.86 1.32
C TYR A 138 -3.34 -4.94 2.83
N ALA A 139 -4.21 -4.08 3.36
CA ALA A 139 -4.52 -4.00 4.78
C ALA A 139 -5.96 -3.53 5.01
N ALA A 140 -6.50 -3.87 6.17
CA ALA A 140 -7.80 -3.41 6.66
C ALA A 140 -7.71 -3.05 8.16
N LEU A 141 -8.42 -2.00 8.60
CA LEU A 141 -8.55 -1.58 10.01
C LEU A 141 -9.90 -1.98 10.62
#